data_AF-A0A1Y1Z2J4-F1
#
_entry.id   AF-A0A1Y1Z2J4-F1
#
_cell.length_a   1.000
_cell.length_b   1.000
_cell.length_c   1.000
_cell.angle_alpha   90.00
_cell.angle_beta   90.00
_cell.angle_gamma   90.00
#
_symmetry.space_group_name_H-M   'P 1'
#
loop_
_entity.id
_entity.type
_entity.pdbx_description
1 polymer ?
#
loop_
_entity_poly.entity_id
_entity_poly.type
_entity_poly.pdbx_seq_one_letter_code
_entity_poly.pdbx_strand_id
1 'polypeptide(L)'
;LCKPKLDNLLTGKYVDLYDKVIIIDCRFSYEYDGGHIQGAVNLNTKSELENYFFGSSLTSDRTVVVFHCEYSAQRGPRMALYLRSRDREVNLANYPNLTFPELYVLDGGYRNFYNMHKTFCEPQDYVAMNDDQFNAECKKRM
;
A
#
# COMPACT_ATOMS: atom_id res chain seq x y z
N LEU A 1 6.66 21.39 -1.03
CA LEU A 1 5.65 20.65 -1.83
C LEU A 1 4.68 19.99 -0.85
N CYS A 2 3.38 20.29 -0.92
CA CYS A 2 2.38 19.57 -0.12
C CYS A 2 2.31 18.13 -0.60
N LYS A 3 2.40 17.16 0.32
CA LYS A 3 2.24 15.73 -0.01
C LYS A 3 0.83 15.49 -0.57
N PRO A 4 0.67 14.66 -1.62
CA PRO A 4 -0.64 14.36 -2.17
C PRO A 4 -1.48 13.63 -1.11
N LYS A 5 -2.74 14.03 -0.95
CA LYS A 5 -3.71 13.25 -0.16
C LYS A 5 -4.27 12.12 -1.03
N LEU A 6 -4.54 10.97 -0.43
CA LEU A 6 -4.95 9.77 -1.15
C LEU A 6 -6.30 9.92 -1.88
N ASP A 7 -7.25 10.63 -1.29
CA ASP A 7 -8.54 10.98 -1.92
C ASP A 7 -8.37 11.74 -3.24
N ASN A 8 -7.39 12.64 -3.32
CA ASN A 8 -7.06 13.35 -4.54
C ASN A 8 -6.42 12.44 -5.60
N LEU A 9 -5.64 11.44 -5.20
CA LEU A 9 -5.09 10.43 -6.12
C LEU A 9 -6.22 9.57 -6.69
N LEU A 10 -7.16 9.14 -5.86
CA LEU A 10 -8.31 8.32 -6.25
C LEU A 10 -9.30 9.05 -7.15
N THR A 11 -9.49 10.35 -6.96
CA THR A 11 -10.38 11.18 -7.80
C THR A 11 -9.72 11.65 -9.11
N GLY A 12 -8.50 11.22 -9.39
CA GLY A 12 -7.80 11.55 -10.64
C GLY A 12 -7.23 12.96 -10.69
N LYS A 13 -7.12 13.68 -9.57
CA LYS A 13 -6.56 15.05 -9.54
C LYS A 13 -5.11 15.13 -10.01
N TYR A 14 -4.39 14.00 -9.98
CA TYR A 14 -2.96 13.92 -10.29
C TYR A 14 -2.63 13.07 -11.52
N VAL A 15 -3.62 12.81 -12.40
CA VAL A 15 -3.39 12.04 -13.65
C VAL A 15 -2.34 12.66 -14.56
N ASP A 16 -2.16 13.99 -14.51
CA ASP A 16 -1.11 14.67 -15.27
C ASP A 16 0.30 14.39 -14.73
N LEU A 17 0.43 14.01 -13.45
CA LEU A 17 1.72 13.73 -12.80
C LEU A 17 2.06 12.23 -12.78
N TYR A 18 1.05 11.38 -12.64
CA TYR A 18 1.23 9.94 -12.48
C TYR A 18 0.36 9.18 -13.47
N ASP A 19 0.99 8.25 -14.19
CA ASP A 19 0.30 7.36 -15.12
C ASP A 19 -0.37 6.20 -14.37
N LYS A 20 0.16 5.84 -13.20
CA LYS A 20 -0.33 4.72 -12.39
C LYS A 20 -0.29 5.03 -10.90
N VAL A 21 -1.38 4.71 -10.20
CA VAL A 21 -1.48 4.75 -8.74
C VAL A 21 -1.59 3.32 -8.24
N ILE A 22 -0.70 2.91 -7.33
CA ILE A 22 -0.72 1.59 -6.70
C ILE A 22 -0.90 1.77 -5.21
N ILE A 23 -1.99 1.21 -4.66
CA ILE A 23 -2.27 1.26 -3.22
C ILE A 23 -2.01 -0.14 -2.67
N ILE A 24 -1.06 -0.25 -1.73
CA ILE A 24 -0.68 -1.50 -1.10
C ILE A 24 -1.26 -1.54 0.32
N ASP A 25 -2.18 -2.47 0.53
CA ASP A 25 -2.70 -2.79 1.85
C ASP A 25 -1.85 -3.91 2.48
N CYS A 26 -1.07 -3.56 3.50
CA CYS A 26 -0.20 -4.49 4.22
C CYS A 26 -0.90 -5.18 5.40
N ARG A 27 -2.22 -5.09 5.51
CA ARG A 27 -2.99 -5.81 6.53
C ARG A 27 -3.11 -7.30 6.21
N PHE A 28 -3.57 -8.10 7.17
CA PHE A 28 -3.91 -9.49 6.90
C PHE A 28 -5.11 -9.59 5.95
N SER A 29 -5.22 -10.72 5.25
CA SER A 29 -6.26 -10.91 4.23
C SER A 29 -7.67 -10.77 4.80
N TYR A 30 -7.94 -11.27 6.01
CA TYR A 30 -9.27 -11.09 6.64
C TYR A 30 -9.60 -9.63 6.95
N GLU A 31 -8.62 -8.80 7.34
CA GLU A 31 -8.82 -7.35 7.55
C GLU A 31 -9.14 -6.65 6.21
N TYR A 32 -8.50 -7.09 5.13
CA TYR A 32 -8.69 -6.57 3.77
C TYR A 32 -10.05 -6.98 3.19
N ASP A 33 -10.40 -8.26 3.29
CA ASP A 33 -11.66 -8.82 2.80
C ASP A 33 -12.86 -8.21 3.53
N GLY A 34 -12.68 -7.89 4.81
CA GLY A 34 -13.66 -7.18 5.64
C GLY A 34 -13.82 -5.68 5.32
N GLY A 35 -13.04 -5.14 4.39
CA GLY A 35 -13.10 -3.74 3.97
C GLY A 35 -11.72 -3.20 3.66
N HIS A 36 -11.52 -2.72 2.43
CA HIS A 36 -10.27 -2.10 1.98
C HIS A 36 -10.55 -0.85 1.13
N ILE A 37 -9.49 -0.13 0.76
CA ILE A 37 -9.60 1.03 -0.14
C ILE A 37 -9.81 0.51 -1.56
N GLN A 38 -10.74 1.10 -2.31
CA GLN A 38 -11.03 0.70 -3.69
C GLN A 38 -9.77 0.66 -4.55
N GLY A 39 -9.58 -0.45 -5.25
CA GLY A 39 -8.41 -0.69 -6.11
C GLY A 39 -7.09 -0.93 -5.36
N ALA A 40 -7.11 -1.08 -4.03
CA ALA A 40 -5.93 -1.53 -3.29
C ALA A 40 -5.58 -2.99 -3.60
N VAL A 41 -4.32 -3.35 -3.42
CA VAL A 41 -3.82 -4.72 -3.56
C VAL A 41 -3.33 -5.18 -2.19
N ASN A 42 -3.85 -6.32 -1.70
CA ASN A 42 -3.38 -6.90 -0.45
C ASN A 42 -2.04 -7.62 -0.64
N LEU A 43 -0.97 -7.08 -0.07
CA LEU A 43 0.36 -7.70 -0.06
C LEU A 43 0.90 -7.66 1.37
N ASN A 44 0.83 -8.80 2.06
CA ASN A 44 1.14 -8.88 3.49
C ASN A 44 2.52 -9.47 3.79
N THR A 45 3.18 -10.06 2.79
CA THR A 45 4.56 -10.55 2.88
C THR A 45 5.52 -9.83 1.94
N LYS A 46 6.82 -9.85 2.31
CA LYS A 46 7.90 -9.32 1.47
C LYS A 46 7.99 -10.04 0.11
N SER A 47 7.80 -11.35 0.10
CA SER A 47 7.90 -12.16 -1.12
C SER A 47 6.78 -11.83 -2.11
N GLU A 48 5.55 -11.64 -1.64
CA GLU A 48 4.44 -11.16 -2.48
C GLU A 48 4.74 -9.77 -3.06
N LEU A 49 5.30 -8.87 -2.24
CA LEU A 49 5.69 -7.54 -2.69
C LEU A 49 6.75 -7.60 -3.79
N GLU A 50 7.80 -8.41 -3.63
CA GLU A 50 8.83 -8.56 -4.65
C GLU A 50 8.28 -9.13 -5.94
N ASN A 51 7.47 -10.19 -5.85
CA ASN A 51 6.86 -10.80 -7.02
C ASN A 51 5.95 -9.82 -7.76
N TYR A 52 5.20 -8.99 -7.02
CA TYR A 52 4.31 -7.99 -7.61
C TYR A 52 5.08 -6.88 -8.33
N PHE A 53 6.15 -6.34 -7.73
CA PHE A 53 6.87 -5.19 -8.27
C PHE A 53 8.02 -5.56 -9.21
N PHE A 54 8.62 -6.73 -9.09
CA PHE A 54 9.81 -7.15 -9.85
C PHE A 54 9.65 -8.50 -10.57
N GLY A 55 8.49 -9.16 -10.46
CA GLY A 55 8.23 -10.45 -11.11
C GLY A 55 7.88 -10.36 -12.60
N SER A 56 7.57 -9.18 -13.11
CA SER A 56 7.33 -8.92 -14.53
C SER A 56 8.17 -7.74 -15.04
N SER A 57 8.31 -7.61 -16.36
CA SER A 57 9.09 -6.54 -16.97
C SER A 57 8.56 -5.17 -16.53
N LEU A 58 9.42 -4.39 -15.86
CA LEU A 58 9.12 -3.05 -15.40
C LEU A 58 8.75 -2.14 -16.58
N THR A 59 7.59 -1.50 -16.52
CA THR A 59 7.18 -0.45 -17.46
C THR A 59 7.77 0.89 -17.03
N SER A 60 8.02 1.80 -17.98
CA SER A 60 8.55 3.15 -17.71
C SER A 60 7.47 4.14 -17.24
N ASP A 61 6.41 3.64 -16.61
CA ASP A 61 5.24 4.44 -16.24
C ASP A 61 5.55 5.27 -14.98
N ARG A 62 5.10 6.53 -14.94
CA ARG A 62 5.21 7.39 -13.75
C ARG A 62 4.29 6.87 -12.66
N THR A 63 4.83 5.95 -11.86
CA THR A 63 4.06 5.21 -10.86
C THR A 63 4.23 5.84 -9.48
N VAL A 64 3.11 6.13 -8.82
CA VAL A 64 3.08 6.45 -7.39
C VAL A 64 2.59 5.24 -6.60
N VAL A 65 3.32 4.91 -5.54
CA VAL A 65 2.99 3.77 -4.67
C VAL A 65 2.70 4.27 -3.26
N VAL A 66 1.52 3.90 -2.76
CA VAL A 66 1.03 4.28 -1.43
C VAL A 66 0.87 3.04 -0.57
N PHE A 67 1.60 2.98 0.53
CA PHE A 67 1.51 1.90 1.51
C PHE A 67 0.60 2.28 2.67
N HIS A 68 -0.15 1.32 3.19
CA HIS A 68 -0.84 1.48 4.45
C HIS A 68 -0.97 0.16 5.21
N CYS A 69 -1.34 0.26 6.48
CA CYS A 69 -1.92 -0.88 7.20
C CYS A 69 -3.15 -0.40 7.99
N GLU A 70 -3.46 -0.97 9.15
CA GLU A 70 -4.59 -0.50 9.96
C GLU A 70 -4.38 0.94 10.48
N TYR A 71 -3.25 1.19 11.13
CA TYR A 71 -2.84 2.50 11.67
C TYR A 71 -1.64 3.12 10.94
N SER A 72 -1.05 2.41 9.98
CA SER A 72 0.22 2.76 9.31
C SER A 72 1.42 3.03 10.23
N ALA A 73 1.44 2.47 11.45
CA ALA A 73 2.51 2.69 12.42
C ALA A 73 3.70 1.73 12.30
N GLN A 74 3.49 0.51 11.75
CA GLN A 74 4.50 -0.56 11.76
C GLN A 74 4.58 -1.27 10.40
N ARG A 75 3.53 -2.02 10.03
CA ARG A 75 3.50 -2.86 8.82
C ARG A 75 3.72 -2.05 7.53
N GLY A 76 2.93 -0.99 7.32
CA GLY A 76 3.03 -0.11 6.15
C GLY A 76 4.43 0.52 5.95
N PRO A 77 4.97 1.26 6.95
CA PRO A 77 6.32 1.82 6.85
C PRO A 77 7.41 0.78 6.60
N ARG A 78 7.33 -0.38 7.25
CA ARG A 78 8.32 -1.46 7.08
C ARG A 78 8.32 -2.01 5.64
N MET A 79 7.13 -2.18 5.05
CA MET A 79 7.00 -2.64 3.66
C MET A 79 7.47 -1.58 2.65
N ALA A 80 7.16 -0.31 2.89
CA ALA A 80 7.65 0.79 2.06
C ALA A 80 9.19 0.90 2.05
N LEU A 81 9.82 0.80 3.24
CA LEU A 81 11.28 0.78 3.37
C LEU A 81 11.90 -0.43 2.69
N TYR A 82 11.26 -1.60 2.80
CA TYR A 82 11.71 -2.82 2.14
C TYR A 82 11.71 -2.67 0.62
N LEU A 83 10.60 -2.19 0.03
CA LEU A 83 10.53 -1.95 -1.41
C LEU A 83 11.63 -0.98 -1.87
N ARG A 84 11.85 0.12 -1.13
CA ARG A 84 12.90 1.09 -1.46
C ARG A 84 14.30 0.48 -1.41
N SER A 85 14.60 -0.39 -0.45
CA SER A 85 15.89 -1.10 -0.40
C SER A 85 16.08 -1.97 -1.64
N ARG A 86 15.07 -2.77 -1.98
CA ARG A 86 15.14 -3.68 -3.13
C ARG A 86 15.21 -2.93 -4.46
N ASP A 87 14.46 -1.84 -4.61
CA ASP A 87 14.54 -0.96 -5.78
C ASP A 87 15.95 -0.36 -5.95
N ARG A 88 16.60 0.05 -4.85
CA ARG A 88 18.00 0.51 -4.86
C ARG A 88 18.98 -0.59 -5.25
N GLU A 89 18.78 -1.80 -4.77
CA GLU A 89 19.63 -2.95 -5.09
C GLU A 89 19.52 -3.34 -6.57
N VAL A 90 18.30 -3.34 -7.13
CA VAL A 90 18.06 -3.61 -8.55
C VAL A 90 18.65 -2.49 -9.43
N ASN A 91 18.57 -1.24 -9.00
CA ASN A 91 19.10 -0.09 -9.73
C ASN A 91 20.55 0.29 -9.37
N LEU A 92 21.33 -0.61 -8.77
CA LEU A 92 22.69 -0.31 -8.30
C LEU A 92 23.59 0.23 -9.43
N ALA A 93 23.49 -0.34 -10.63
CA ALA A 93 24.26 0.10 -11.80
C ALA A 93 23.82 1.46 -12.36
N ASN A 94 22.61 1.92 -12.04
CA ASN A 94 21.99 3.15 -12.55
C ASN A 94 21.82 4.21 -11.46
N TYR A 95 22.58 4.13 -10.36
CA TYR A 95 22.50 5.08 -9.27
C TYR A 95 22.68 6.53 -9.77
N PRO A 96 21.87 7.52 -9.33
CA PRO A 96 20.89 7.47 -8.24
C PRO A 96 19.44 7.16 -8.67
N ASN A 97 19.21 6.58 -9.86
CA ASN A 97 17.85 6.35 -10.36
C ASN A 97 17.11 5.28 -9.55
N LEU A 98 15.78 5.35 -9.59
CA LEU A 98 14.84 4.43 -8.94
C LEU A 98 13.75 4.06 -9.94
N THR A 99 13.24 2.84 -9.86
CA THR A 99 12.04 2.44 -10.60
C THR A 99 10.79 3.06 -9.97
N PHE A 100 10.74 3.13 -8.63
CA PHE A 100 9.61 3.70 -7.87
C PHE A 100 10.08 4.89 -7.02
N PRO A 101 10.36 6.05 -7.63
CA PRO A 101 10.81 7.24 -6.89
C PRO A 101 9.73 7.78 -5.93
N GLU A 102 8.46 7.65 -6.30
CA GLU A 102 7.30 8.24 -5.62
C GLU A 102 6.65 7.22 -4.68
N LEU A 103 7.19 7.14 -3.46
CA LEU A 103 6.76 6.21 -2.40
C LEU A 103 6.20 6.97 -1.19
N TYR A 104 4.98 6.63 -0.77
CA TYR A 104 4.29 7.27 0.34
C TYR A 104 3.72 6.25 1.32
N VAL A 105 3.54 6.67 2.57
CA VAL A 105 2.76 5.94 3.57
C VAL A 105 1.55 6.77 3.94
N LEU A 106 0.36 6.17 3.87
CA LEU A 106 -0.90 6.80 4.26
C LEU A 106 -0.93 6.99 5.78
N ASP A 107 -0.85 8.24 6.22
CA ASP A 107 -0.91 8.58 7.65
C ASP A 107 -2.25 8.16 8.28
N GLY A 108 -2.20 7.60 9.48
CA GLY A 108 -3.37 7.07 10.19
C GLY A 108 -3.98 5.77 9.62
N GLY A 109 -3.46 5.26 8.51
CA GLY A 109 -3.84 3.98 7.90
C GLY A 109 -5.30 3.87 7.48
N TYR A 110 -5.74 2.63 7.26
CA TYR A 110 -7.10 2.33 6.82
C TYR A 110 -8.14 2.81 7.82
N ARG A 111 -7.86 2.72 9.13
CA ARG A 111 -8.81 3.14 10.17
C ARG A 111 -9.22 4.61 10.01
N ASN A 112 -8.25 5.50 9.87
CA ASN A 112 -8.55 6.93 9.72
C ASN A 112 -9.15 7.22 8.34
N PHE A 113 -8.63 6.58 7.30
CA PHE A 113 -9.15 6.75 5.95
C PHE A 113 -10.62 6.34 5.83
N TYR A 114 -10.98 5.15 6.32
CA TYR A 114 -12.35 4.67 6.36
C TYR A 114 -13.27 5.66 7.08
N ASN A 115 -12.89 6.15 8.27
CA ASN A 115 -13.71 7.10 9.02
C ASN A 115 -14.01 8.41 8.26
N MET A 116 -13.08 8.86 7.40
CA MET A 116 -13.22 10.11 6.64
C MET A 116 -13.79 9.91 5.22
N HIS A 117 -13.57 8.74 4.62
CA HIS A 117 -13.72 8.50 3.18
C HIS A 117 -14.37 7.14 2.88
N LYS A 118 -15.41 6.75 3.64
CA LYS A 118 -16.13 5.46 3.49
C LYS A 118 -16.55 5.12 2.06
N THR A 119 -16.92 6.13 1.27
CA THR A 119 -17.36 5.94 -0.13
C THR A 119 -16.28 5.39 -1.05
N PHE A 120 -15.01 5.52 -0.66
CA PHE A 120 -13.86 4.97 -1.38
C PHE A 120 -13.41 3.61 -0.84
N CYS A 121 -14.26 2.93 -0.07
CA CYS A 121 -13.95 1.63 0.53
C CYS A 121 -14.89 0.53 0.01
N GLU A 122 -14.37 -0.70 -0.11
CA GLU A 122 -15.14 -1.87 -0.53
C GLU A 122 -14.70 -3.15 0.24
N PRO A 123 -15.65 -3.91 0.83
CA PRO A 123 -16.97 -3.43 1.26
C PRO A 123 -16.84 -2.15 2.14
N GLN A 124 -17.93 -1.40 2.31
CA GLN A 124 -17.95 -0.19 3.15
C GLN A 124 -17.96 -0.52 4.64
N ASP A 125 -17.06 -1.39 5.07
CA ASP A 125 -16.93 -1.90 6.44
C ASP A 125 -15.46 -1.82 6.90
N TYR A 126 -15.23 -2.10 8.19
CA TYR A 126 -13.90 -2.08 8.78
C TYR A 126 -13.77 -3.22 9.79
N VAL A 127 -12.91 -4.19 9.46
CA VAL A 127 -12.50 -5.26 10.37
C VAL A 127 -11.14 -4.93 10.98
N ALA A 128 -11.11 -4.86 12.31
CA ALA A 128 -9.90 -4.59 13.07
C ALA A 128 -9.03 -5.86 13.24
N MET A 129 -7.74 -5.67 13.47
CA MET A 129 -6.81 -6.79 13.63
C MET A 129 -7.19 -7.73 14.80
N ASN A 130 -7.67 -7.17 15.92
CA ASN A 130 -8.02 -7.92 17.14
C ASN A 130 -9.48 -8.38 17.18
N ASP A 131 -10.16 -8.52 16.04
CA ASP A 131 -11.52 -9.05 16.02
C ASP A 131 -11.54 -10.47 16.62
N ASP A 132 -12.39 -10.67 17.62
CA ASP A 132 -12.48 -11.91 18.40
C ASP A 132 -12.76 -13.14 17.53
N GLN A 133 -13.37 -12.95 16.35
CA GLN A 133 -13.63 -14.02 15.39
C GLN A 133 -12.36 -14.57 14.70
N PHE A 134 -11.28 -13.78 14.59
CA PHE A 134 -10.12 -14.12 13.75
C PHE A 134 -8.81 -14.29 14.53
N ASN A 135 -8.87 -14.27 15.87
CA ASN A 135 -7.74 -14.50 16.78
C ASN A 135 -6.93 -15.79 16.48
N ALA A 136 -7.56 -16.80 15.88
CA ALA A 136 -6.90 -18.06 15.49
C ALA A 136 -5.98 -17.92 14.27
N GLU A 137 -6.26 -16.99 13.36
CA GLU A 137 -5.46 -16.76 12.15
C GLU A 137 -4.24 -15.89 12.45
N CYS A 138 -4.38 -14.88 13.33
CA CYS A 138 -3.24 -14.10 13.84
C CYS A 138 -2.16 -14.98 14.46
N LYS A 139 -2.53 -16.03 15.22
CA LYS A 139 -1.58 -16.91 15.91
C LYS A 139 -0.84 -17.89 15.00
N LYS A 140 -1.34 -18.16 13.79
CA LYS A 140 -0.70 -19.10 12.85
C LYS A 140 0.44 -18.48 12.03
N ARG A 141 0.57 -17.15 12.03
CA ARG A 141 1.51 -16.41 11.16
C ARG A 141 2.48 -15.49 11.91
N MET A 142 2.49 -15.53 13.25
CA MET A 142 3.56 -14.97 14.09
C MET A 142 4.69 -15.99 14.22
#